data_AF-A0A5N5WV96-F1
#
_entry.id   AF-A0A5N5WV96-F1
#
_cell.length_a   1.000
_cell.length_b   1.000
_cell.length_c   1.000
_cell.angle_alpha   90.00
_cell.angle_beta   90.00
_cell.angle_gamma   90.00
#
_symmetry.space_group_name_H-M   'P 1'
#
loop_
_entity.id
_entity.type
_entity.pdbx_description
1 polymer ?
#
loop_
_entity_poly.entity_id
_entity_poly.type
_entity_poly.pdbx_seq_one_letter_code
_entity_poly.pdbx_strand_id
1 'polypeptide(L)' 'MNMEIGIIGPGVISFTSASVLAEAGYSVTVLARELPGDDSKKWTSPWAGAGIALFQINT' A
#
# COMPACT_ATOMS: atom_id res chain seq x y z
N MET A 1 -9.33 -15.65 19.27
CA MET A 1 -9.81 -15.78 17.87
C MET A 1 -8.85 -14.99 17.01
N ASN A 2 -8.04 -15.66 16.18
CA ASN A 2 -7.17 -14.98 15.23
C ASN A 2 -8.00 -14.55 14.03
N MET A 3 -8.11 -13.24 13.81
CA MET A 3 -8.78 -12.70 12.63
C MET A 3 -7.76 -12.53 11.52
N GLU A 4 -8.04 -13.17 10.38
CA GLU A 4 -7.20 -13.19 9.20
C GLU A 4 -7.73 -12.19 8.16
N ILE A 5 -6.86 -11.35 7.62
CA ILE A 5 -7.22 -10.25 6.73
C ILE A 5 -6.45 -10.39 5.41
N GLY A 6 -7.18 -10.53 4.32
CA GLY A 6 -6.63 -10.48 2.97
C GLY A 6 -6.67 -9.06 2.40
N ILE A 7 -5.54 -8.54 1.95
CA ILE A 7 -5.43 -7.23 1.28
C ILE A 7 -5.01 -7.47 -0.17
N ILE A 8 -5.70 -6.84 -1.12
CA ILE A 8 -5.39 -6.97 -2.55
C ILE A 8 -4.83 -5.64 -3.06
N GLY A 9 -3.63 -5.68 -3.63
CA GLY A 9 -3.03 -4.55 -4.33
C GLY A 9 -1.54 -4.36 -4.03
N PRO A 10 -0.74 -3.94 -5.03
CA PRO A 10 0.71 -3.75 -4.89
C PRO A 10 1.14 -2.33 -4.43
N GLY A 11 0.26 -1.51 -3.87
CA GLY A 11 0.53 -0.07 -3.68
C GLY A 11 1.04 0.34 -2.29
N VAL A 12 1.56 1.57 -2.19
CA VAL A 12 1.87 2.19 -0.88
C VAL A 12 0.68 2.16 0.07
N ILE A 13 -0.54 2.37 -0.45
CA ILE A 13 -1.77 2.31 0.35
C ILE A 13 -1.96 0.94 0.99
N SER A 14 -1.86 -0.15 0.21
CA SER A 14 -2.10 -1.51 0.71
C SER A 14 -1.00 -1.97 1.65
N PHE A 15 0.27 -1.64 1.39
CA PHE A 15 1.37 -2.00 2.28
C PHE A 15 1.33 -1.23 3.59
N THR A 16 0.99 0.06 3.57
CA THR A 16 0.80 0.83 4.81
C THR A 16 -0.38 0.31 5.62
N SER A 17 -1.52 0.02 4.98
CA SER A 17 -2.65 -0.61 5.66
C SER A 17 -2.29 -1.97 6.26
N ALA A 18 -1.54 -2.80 5.53
CA ALA A 18 -1.06 -4.09 6.02
C ALA A 18 -0.17 -3.95 7.26
N SER A 19 0.74 -2.96 7.28
CA SER A 19 1.61 -2.69 8.43
C SER A 19 0.80 -2.34 9.67
N VAL A 20 -0.14 -1.40 9.56
CA VAL A 20 -0.97 -0.97 10.69
C VAL A 20 -1.81 -2.13 11.23
N LEU A 21 -2.36 -2.98 10.36
CA LEU A 21 -3.13 -4.15 10.77
C LEU A 21 -2.25 -5.24 11.41
N ALA A 22 -1.04 -5.46 10.89
CA ALA A 22 -0.09 -6.38 11.49
C ALA A 22 0.37 -5.91 12.88
N GLU A 23 0.65 -4.62 13.05
CA GLU A 23 0.99 -3.98 14.33
C GLU A 23 -0.15 -4.06 15.35
N ALA A 24 -1.40 -4.01 14.89
CA ALA A 24 -2.57 -4.22 15.72
C ALA A 24 -2.83 -5.70 16.10
N GLY A 25 -1.96 -6.63 15.67
CA GLY A 25 -2.00 -8.04 16.05
C GLY A 25 -2.86 -8.92 15.14
N TYR A 26 -3.29 -8.42 13.98
CA TYR A 26 -4.00 -9.23 12.98
C TYR A 26 -3.04 -10.06 12.13
N SER A 27 -3.51 -11.21 11.65
CA SER A 27 -2.78 -11.98 10.64
C SER A 27 -3.16 -11.44 9.26
N VAL A 28 -2.21 -10.84 8.55
CA VAL A 28 -2.47 -10.13 7.30
C VAL A 28 -1.71 -10.78 6.15
N THR A 29 -2.42 -11.07 5.07
CA THR A 29 -1.83 -11.57 3.82
C THR A 29 -2.10 -10.57 2.70
N VAL A 30 -1.03 -10.10 2.05
CA VAL A 30 -1.14 -9.19 0.91
C VAL A 30 -0.99 -9.96 -0.40
N LEU A 31 -2.00 -9.91 -1.25
CA LEU A 31 -2.00 -10.45 -2.60
C LEU A 31 -1.73 -9.30 -3.59
N ALA A 32 -0.57 -9.34 -4.22
CA ALA A 32 -0.08 -8.30 -5.11
C ALA A 32 0.46 -8.92 -6.40
N ARG A 33 0.16 -8.29 -7.54
CA ARG A 33 0.71 -8.70 -8.86
C ARG A 33 2.15 -8.21 -9.03
N GLU A 34 2.47 -7.04 -8.49
CA GLU A 34 3.80 -6.44 -8.49
C GLU A 34 4.28 -6.26 -7.05
N LEU A 35 5.59 -6.41 -6.82
CA LEU A 35 6.22 -6.23 -5.53
C LEU A 35 7.28 -5.11 -5.59
N PRO A 36 7.69 -4.55 -4.44
CA PRO A 36 8.83 -3.64 -4.37
C PRO A 36 10.05 -4.20 -5.12
N GLY A 37 10.50 -3.48 -6.15
CA GLY A 37 11.57 -3.90 -7.05
C GLY A 37 11.10 -4.23 -8.48
N ASP A 38 9.80 -4.41 -8.70
CA ASP A 38 9.25 -4.64 -10.03
C ASP A 38 8.99 -3.31 -10.77
N ASP A 39 9.56 -3.19 -11.97
CA ASP A 39 9.33 -2.03 -12.84
C ASP A 39 8.20 -2.30 -13.84
N SER A 40 6.96 -2.16 -13.36
CA SER A 40 5.76 -2.28 -14.19
C SER A 40 5.09 -0.93 -14.40
N LYS A 41 4.70 -0.63 -15.63
CA LYS A 41 3.86 0.53 -15.96
C LYS A 41 2.43 0.40 -15.44
N LYS A 42 1.99 -0.81 -15.07
CA LYS A 42 0.65 -1.08 -14.54
C LYS A 42 0.57 -0.92 -13.02
N TRP A 43 1.67 -0.48 -12.40
CA TRP A 43 1.79 -0.22 -10.98
C TRP A 43 2.36 1.19 -10.77
N THR A 44 1.66 2.02 -10.00
CA THR A 44 1.93 3.45 -9.94
C THR A 44 2.95 3.85 -8.87
N SER A 45 3.14 3.03 -7.82
CA SER A 45 3.94 3.45 -6.65
C SER A 45 5.43 3.72 -6.95
N PRO A 46 6.14 2.98 -7.82
CA PRO A 46 7.55 3.26 -8.13
C PRO A 46 7.76 4.59 -8.88
N TRP A 47 6.74 5.05 -9.60
CA TRP A 47 6.82 6.25 -10.45
C TRP A 47 6.50 7.54 -9.70
N ALA A 48 6.15 7.46 -8.42
CA ALA A 48 5.88 8.64 -7.60
C ALA A 48 7.20 9.34 -7.24
N GLY A 49 7.26 10.68 -7.37
CA GLY A 49 8.38 11.48 -6.85
C GLY A 49 8.48 11.52 -5.31
N ALA A 50 7.44 11.02 -4.62
CA ALA A 50 7.35 10.81 -3.17
C ALA A 50 7.76 12.00 -2.27
N GLY A 51 7.32 13.20 -2.62
CA GLY A 51 7.34 14.37 -1.73
C GLY A 51 5.96 14.69 -1.15
N ILE A 52 5.90 15.25 0.06
CA ILE A 52 4.66 15.80 0.61
C ILE A 52 4.50 17.22 0.07
N ALA A 53 3.58 17.40 -0.87
CA ALA A 53 3.21 18.70 -1.42
C ALA A 53 1.71 18.93 -1.18
N LEU A 54 1.38 19.78 -0.20
CA LEU A 54 0.01 20.16 0.06
C LEU A 54 -0.51 20.99 -1.13
N PHE A 55 -1.61 20.57 -1.74
CA PHE A 55 -2.24 21.32 -2.82
C PHE A 55 -3.28 22.29 -2.24
N GLN A 56 -3.14 23.58 -2.50
CA GLN A 56 -4.13 24.57 -2.11
C GLN A 56 -5.29 24.56 -3.12
N ILE A 57 -6.51 24.31 -2.64
CA ILE A 57 -7.72 24.46 -3.44
C ILE A 57 -8.21 25.90 -3.26
N ASN A 58 -8.08 26.73 -4.30
CA ASN A 58 -8.75 28.04 -4.33
C ASN A 58 -10.21 27.81 -4.75
N THR A 59 -11.13 27.90 -3.79
CA THR A 59 -12.59 27.99 -4.01
C THR A 59 -13.03 29.44 -4.10
#